data_AF-A0A8B6C9A0-F1
#
_entry.id   AF-A0A8B6C9A0-F1
#
_cell.length_a   1.000
_cell.length_b   1.000
_cell.length_c   1.000
_cell.angle_alpha   90.00
_cell.angle_beta   90.00
_cell.angle_gamma   90.00
#
_symmetry.space_group_name_H-M   'P 1'
#
loop_
_entity.id
_entity.type
_entity.pdbx_description
1 polymer ?
#
loop_
_entity_poly.entity_id
_entity_poly.type
_entity_poly.pdbx_seq_one_letter_code
_entity_poly.pdbx_strand_id
1 'polypeptide(L)'
;GQWSDFNSQVASNNDLSSLFNQLPEFLLSSKAESTQKKYRYAFNSWCKWTSQYSFSPLPASHLHISLYLIHLSETAKSVSKLNDAFYAIKWAHKLAGVADPSENNLVASVLEGAHRKIGHSVVKKEPITPHILKNIVCKYANNTCNLKDVRIACMCLLAYAGFFKILRVS
;
A
#
# COMPACT_ATOMS: atom_id res chain seq x y z
N GLY A 1 5.91 -22.29 18.52
CA GLY A 1 5.16 -21.18 17.89
C GLY A 1 3.70 -21.53 18.04
N GLN A 2 2.81 -20.57 18.31
CA GLN A 2 1.48 -20.91 18.86
C GLN A 2 0.73 -22.00 18.08
N TRP A 3 0.88 -22.05 16.75
CA TRP A 3 0.28 -23.11 15.93
C TRP A 3 1.05 -24.43 15.91
N SER A 4 2.39 -24.41 16.00
CA SER A 4 3.18 -25.66 16.07
C SER A 4 2.90 -26.44 17.35
N ASP A 5 2.72 -25.71 18.45
CA ASP A 5 2.53 -26.30 19.78
C ASP A 5 1.11 -26.90 19.91
N PHE A 6 0.13 -26.26 19.25
CA PHE A 6 -1.23 -26.76 19.10
C PHE A 6 -1.34 -27.94 18.13
N ASN A 7 -0.59 -27.91 17.02
CA ASN A 7 -0.59 -28.99 16.02
C ASN A 7 -0.13 -30.32 16.61
N SER A 8 0.85 -30.32 17.53
CA SER A 8 1.29 -31.54 18.23
C SER A 8 0.19 -32.18 19.09
N GLN A 9 -0.74 -31.39 19.63
CA GLN A 9 -1.88 -31.90 20.41
C GLN A 9 -2.99 -32.42 19.50
N VAL A 10 -3.24 -31.71 18.40
CA VAL A 10 -4.30 -32.01 17.41
C VAL A 10 -3.96 -33.19 16.50
N ALA A 11 -2.67 -33.48 16.27
CA ALA A 11 -2.20 -34.57 15.41
C ALA A 11 -2.69 -35.97 15.84
N SER A 12 -3.14 -36.12 17.09
CA SER A 12 -3.68 -37.38 17.62
C SER A 12 -5.15 -37.65 17.22
N ASN A 13 -5.85 -36.67 16.65
CA ASN A 13 -7.27 -36.77 16.29
C ASN A 13 -7.51 -36.33 14.84
N ASN A 14 -7.98 -37.26 13.99
CA ASN A 14 -8.20 -37.02 12.56
C ASN A 14 -9.24 -35.92 12.29
N ASP A 15 -10.29 -35.81 13.10
CA ASP A 15 -11.34 -34.80 12.91
C ASP A 15 -10.80 -33.40 13.20
N LEU A 16 -10.07 -33.24 14.31
CA LEU A 16 -9.45 -31.96 14.67
C LEU A 16 -8.35 -31.55 13.69
N SER A 17 -7.59 -32.52 13.15
CA SER A 17 -6.59 -32.27 12.10
C SER A 17 -7.25 -31.72 10.82
N SER A 18 -8.41 -32.26 10.43
CA SER A 18 -9.16 -31.75 9.27
C SER A 18 -9.62 -30.30 9.46
N LEU A 19 -10.11 -29.94 10.65
CA LEU A 19 -10.50 -28.57 11.00
C LEU A 19 -9.29 -27.64 11.05
N PHE A 20 -8.16 -28.12 11.56
CA PHE A 20 -6.92 -27.36 11.61
C PHE A 20 -6.38 -27.02 10.22
N ASN A 21 -6.55 -27.90 9.24
CA ASN A 21 -6.18 -27.61 7.86
C ASN A 21 -7.09 -26.58 7.16
N GLN A 22 -8.32 -26.39 7.65
CA GLN A 22 -9.26 -25.38 7.13
C GLN A 22 -9.03 -23.99 7.74
N LEU A 23 -8.36 -23.88 8.90
CA LEU A 23 -8.11 -22.63 9.61
C LEU A 23 -7.56 -21.50 8.71
N PRO A 24 -6.53 -21.74 7.86
CA PRO A 24 -6.02 -20.71 6.96
C PRO A 24 -7.09 -20.17 6.01
N GLU A 25 -7.97 -21.01 5.47
CA GLU A 25 -9.04 -20.59 4.55
C GLU A 25 -10.09 -19.73 5.25
N PHE A 26 -10.47 -20.09 6.46
CA PHE A 26 -11.36 -19.26 7.29
C PHE A 26 -10.71 -17.93 7.70
N LEU A 27 -9.40 -17.92 7.95
CA LEU A 27 -8.67 -16.69 8.23
C LEU A 27 -8.55 -15.81 6.99
N LEU A 28 -8.39 -16.40 5.80
CA LEU A 28 -8.44 -15.66 4.53
C LEU A 28 -9.81 -15.02 4.32
N SER A 29 -10.90 -15.76 4.54
CA SER A 29 -12.28 -15.29 4.34
C SER A 29 -12.68 -14.16 5.31
N SER A 30 -11.94 -13.95 6.40
CA SER A 30 -12.10 -12.79 7.30
C SER A 30 -11.84 -11.43 6.63
N LYS A 31 -11.25 -11.41 5.42
CA LYS A 31 -10.96 -10.19 4.66
C LYS A 31 -11.64 -10.20 3.31
N ALA A 32 -12.09 -9.02 2.86
CA ALA A 32 -12.59 -8.82 1.51
C ALA A 32 -11.53 -9.23 0.47
N GLU A 33 -11.98 -9.79 -0.66
CA GLU A 33 -11.11 -10.33 -1.72
C GLU A 33 -10.14 -9.26 -2.28
N SER A 34 -10.59 -8.01 -2.39
CA SER A 34 -9.75 -6.87 -2.80
C SER A 34 -8.57 -6.65 -1.84
N THR A 35 -8.82 -6.76 -0.53
CA THR A 35 -7.81 -6.62 0.52
C THR A 35 -6.85 -7.80 0.53
N GLN A 36 -7.34 -9.03 0.32
CA GLN A 36 -6.49 -10.21 0.18
C GLN A 36 -5.52 -10.06 -1.00
N LYS A 37 -6.02 -9.67 -2.17
CA LYS A 37 -5.20 -9.44 -3.38
C LYS A 37 -4.11 -8.38 -3.11
N LYS A 38 -4.49 -7.27 -2.48
CA LYS A 38 -3.57 -6.20 -2.11
C LYS A 38 -2.48 -6.69 -1.15
N TYR A 39 -2.84 -7.40 -0.09
CA TYR A 39 -1.87 -7.91 0.88
C TYR A 39 -0.97 -9.00 0.27
N ARG A 40 -1.50 -9.89 -0.58
CA ARG A 40 -0.67 -10.85 -1.34
C ARG A 40 0.37 -10.13 -2.19
N TYR A 41 -0.03 -9.10 -2.93
CA TYR A 41 0.89 -8.33 -3.77
C TYR A 41 1.98 -7.62 -2.95
N ALA A 42 1.60 -6.98 -1.85
CA ALA A 42 2.54 -6.31 -0.96
C ALA A 42 3.49 -7.31 -0.27
N PHE A 43 2.98 -8.47 0.16
CA PHE A 43 3.80 -9.53 0.75
C PHE A 43 4.78 -10.16 -0.25
N ASN A 44 4.38 -10.34 -1.51
CA ASN A 44 5.30 -10.78 -2.57
C ASN A 44 6.45 -9.79 -2.79
N SER A 45 6.17 -8.49 -2.67
CA SER A 45 7.20 -7.45 -2.75
C SER A 45 8.19 -7.54 -1.57
N TRP A 46 7.68 -7.86 -0.37
CA TRP A 46 8.52 -8.18 0.79
C TRP A 46 9.39 -9.42 0.55
N CYS A 47 8.82 -10.54 0.11
CA CYS A 47 9.57 -11.76 -0.18
C CYS A 47 10.68 -11.53 -1.22
N LYS A 48 10.40 -10.71 -2.25
CA LYS A 48 11.40 -10.33 -3.23
C LYS A 48 12.55 -9.53 -2.58
N TRP A 49 12.23 -8.56 -1.74
CA TRP A 49 13.23 -7.77 -1.03
C TRP A 49 14.07 -8.63 -0.08
N THR A 50 13.44 -9.51 0.72
CA THR A 50 14.18 -10.39 1.64
C THR A 50 15.10 -11.36 0.90
N SER A 51 14.70 -11.84 -0.27
CA SER A 51 15.51 -12.76 -1.07
C SER A 51 16.85 -12.14 -1.51
N GLN A 52 16.92 -10.81 -1.68
CA GLN A 52 18.14 -10.09 -2.05
C GLN A 52 19.19 -10.10 -0.93
N TYR A 53 18.76 -10.27 0.32
CA TYR A 53 19.61 -10.23 1.51
C TYR A 53 19.65 -11.59 2.25
N SER A 54 19.12 -12.64 1.62
CA SER A 54 18.98 -13.98 2.22
C SER A 54 18.25 -13.99 3.56
N PHE A 55 17.32 -13.05 3.77
CA PHE A 55 16.49 -13.00 4.97
C PHE A 55 15.31 -13.95 4.85
N SER A 56 14.93 -14.57 5.97
CA SER A 56 13.70 -15.34 6.03
C SER A 56 12.49 -14.39 5.95
N PRO A 57 11.57 -14.58 4.98
CA PRO A 57 10.36 -13.78 4.90
C PRO A 57 9.36 -14.11 6.01
N LEU A 58 9.48 -15.29 6.64
CA LEU A 58 8.60 -15.75 7.71
C LEU A 58 9.28 -16.84 8.58
N PRO A 59 9.28 -16.73 9.93
CA PRO A 59 8.92 -15.55 10.70
C PRO A 59 9.92 -14.41 10.43
N ALA A 60 9.41 -13.23 10.10
CA ALA A 60 10.24 -12.06 9.87
C ALA A 60 10.74 -11.46 11.20
N SER A 61 12.01 -11.08 11.23
CA SER A 61 12.59 -10.31 12.33
C SER A 61 12.10 -8.86 12.32
N HIS A 62 11.80 -8.31 13.49
CA HIS A 62 11.46 -6.90 13.69
C HIS A 62 12.48 -5.94 13.06
N LEU A 63 13.77 -6.31 13.07
CA LEU A 63 14.84 -5.53 12.47
C LEU A 63 14.74 -5.52 10.94
N HIS A 64 14.50 -6.68 10.32
CA HIS A 64 14.37 -6.78 8.86
C HIS A 64 13.16 -6.01 8.35
N ILE A 65 12.04 -6.06 9.09
CA ILE A 65 10.84 -5.29 8.76
C ILE A 65 11.13 -3.79 8.86
N SER A 66 11.82 -3.36 9.92
CA SER A 66 12.17 -1.95 10.12
C SER A 66 13.05 -1.43 8.97
N LEU A 67 14.08 -2.19 8.59
CA LEU A 67 14.94 -1.86 7.44
C LEU A 67 14.14 -1.75 6.14
N TYR A 68 13.19 -2.66 5.93
CA TYR A 68 12.33 -2.61 4.75
C TYR A 68 11.38 -1.42 4.73
N LEU A 69 10.79 -1.06 5.87
CA LEU A 69 9.95 0.13 5.97
C LEU A 69 10.75 1.40 5.67
N ILE A 70 12.00 1.49 6.15
CA ILE A 70 12.92 2.58 5.81
C ILE A 70 13.17 2.59 4.30
N HIS A 71 13.55 1.45 3.71
CA HIS A 71 13.78 1.31 2.28
C HIS A 71 12.56 1.73 1.44
N LEU A 72 11.35 1.31 1.82
CA LEU A 72 10.11 1.71 1.16
C LEU A 72 9.83 3.21 1.28
N SER A 73 10.15 3.82 2.43
CA SER A 73 9.95 5.26 2.62
C SER A 73 10.78 6.09 1.64
N GLU A 74 11.97 5.61 1.28
CA GLU A 74 12.90 6.33 0.40
C GLU A 74 12.63 6.06 -1.08
N THR A 75 12.31 4.81 -1.42
CA THR A 75 12.08 4.39 -2.82
C THR A 75 10.67 4.68 -3.32
N ALA A 76 9.65 4.34 -2.54
CA ALA A 76 8.26 4.41 -2.96
C ALA A 76 7.58 5.74 -2.63
N LYS A 77 8.08 6.45 -1.61
CA LYS A 77 7.58 7.76 -1.14
C LYS A 77 6.05 7.84 -1.04
N SER A 78 5.43 6.75 -0.60
CA SER A 78 3.96 6.62 -0.52
C SER A 78 3.55 5.97 0.79
N VAL A 79 2.79 6.71 1.59
CA VAL A 79 2.23 6.23 2.87
C VAL A 79 1.34 5.00 2.65
N SER A 80 0.57 4.98 1.55
CA SER A 80 -0.29 3.83 1.23
C SER A 80 0.53 2.57 1.00
N LYS A 81 1.63 2.65 0.24
CA LYS A 81 2.49 1.48 -0.01
C LYS A 81 3.17 0.98 1.26
N LEU A 82 3.58 1.91 2.12
CA LEU A 82 4.19 1.58 3.41
C LEU A 82 3.21 0.84 4.32
N ASN A 83 1.97 1.33 4.42
CA ASN A 83 0.90 0.68 5.19
C ASN A 83 0.53 -0.67 4.60
N ASP A 84 0.37 -0.75 3.28
CA ASP A 84 0.03 -2.01 2.59
C ASP A 84 1.11 -3.07 2.87
N ALA A 85 2.40 -2.70 2.86
CA ALA A 85 3.50 -3.59 3.23
C ALA A 85 3.45 -4.04 4.69
N PHE A 86 3.31 -3.10 5.63
CA PHE A 86 3.25 -3.41 7.07
C PHE A 86 2.08 -4.36 7.40
N TYR A 87 0.88 -4.05 6.91
CA TYR A 87 -0.30 -4.88 7.16
C TYR A 87 -0.26 -6.22 6.43
N ALA A 88 0.37 -6.30 5.26
CA ALA A 88 0.57 -7.56 4.56
C ALA A 88 1.49 -8.51 5.33
N ILE A 89 2.61 -8.01 5.87
CA ILE A 89 3.53 -8.80 6.69
C ILE A 89 2.83 -9.27 7.98
N LYS A 90 2.13 -8.36 8.67
CA LYS A 90 1.32 -8.69 9.85
C LYS A 90 0.27 -9.77 9.54
N TRP A 91 -0.42 -9.65 8.41
CA TRP A 91 -1.43 -10.62 7.99
C TRP A 91 -0.82 -11.99 7.66
N ALA A 92 0.33 -12.03 6.99
CA ALA A 92 1.05 -13.27 6.71
C ALA A 92 1.50 -13.98 8.00
N HIS A 93 2.00 -13.24 8.99
CA HIS A 93 2.34 -13.80 10.31
C HIS A 93 1.12 -14.40 11.01
N LYS A 94 -0.04 -13.73 10.95
CA LYS A 94 -1.30 -14.27 11.49
C LYS A 94 -1.75 -15.53 10.77
N LEU A 95 -1.66 -15.57 9.45
CA LEU A 95 -2.01 -16.76 8.65
C LEU A 95 -1.09 -17.95 8.90
N ALA A 96 0.17 -17.71 9.26
CA ALA A 96 1.12 -18.77 9.60
C ALA A 96 1.17 -19.09 11.09
N GLY A 97 0.39 -18.40 11.93
CA GLY A 97 0.36 -18.67 13.36
C GLY A 97 1.64 -18.38 14.13
N VAL A 98 2.43 -17.45 13.61
CA VAL A 98 3.68 -17.00 14.22
C VAL A 98 3.50 -15.63 14.89
N ALA A 99 4.40 -15.28 15.80
CA ALA A 99 4.33 -14.04 16.57
C ALA A 99 4.21 -12.81 15.66
N ASP A 100 3.34 -11.86 16.03
CA ASP A 100 3.07 -10.66 15.24
C ASP A 100 4.22 -9.66 15.40
N PRO A 101 4.93 -9.30 14.31
CA PRO A 101 6.07 -8.41 14.40
C PRO A 101 5.67 -6.96 14.68
N SER A 102 4.38 -6.62 14.61
CA SER A 102 3.90 -5.28 14.96
C SER A 102 3.84 -5.01 16.46
N GLU A 103 3.97 -6.02 17.31
CA GLU A 103 3.99 -5.86 18.77
C GLU A 103 5.30 -5.21 19.28
N ASN A 104 6.32 -5.12 18.42
CA ASN A 104 7.58 -4.50 18.78
C ASN A 104 7.54 -2.97 18.60
N ASN A 105 7.84 -2.24 19.68
CA ASN A 105 7.91 -0.77 19.71
C ASN A 105 8.83 -0.16 18.65
N LEU A 106 9.89 -0.87 18.26
CA LEU A 106 10.82 -0.45 17.22
C LEU A 106 10.10 -0.29 15.86
N VAL A 107 9.33 -1.30 15.46
CA VAL A 107 8.64 -1.32 14.16
C VAL A 107 7.60 -0.19 14.11
N ALA A 108 6.86 0.01 15.21
CA ALA A 108 5.91 1.12 15.32
C ALA A 108 6.59 2.49 15.21
N SER A 109 7.70 2.69 15.93
CA SER A 109 8.46 3.95 15.90
C SER A 109 9.03 4.25 14.50
N VAL A 110 9.53 3.22 13.81
CA VAL A 110 10.04 3.34 12.43
C VAL A 110 8.92 3.66 11.45
N LEU A 111 7.76 3.02 11.58
CA LEU A 111 6.60 3.29 10.74
C LEU A 111 6.14 4.75 10.87
N GLU A 112 6.05 5.26 12.10
CA GLU A 112 5.73 6.67 12.40
C GLU A 112 6.76 7.63 11.81
N GLY A 113 8.05 7.34 11.97
CA GLY A 113 9.13 8.14 11.39
C GLY A 113 9.07 8.18 9.86
N ALA A 114 8.81 7.03 9.24
CA ALA A 114 8.65 6.91 7.79
C ALA A 114 7.41 7.66 7.28
N HIS A 115 6.28 7.62 7.98
CA HIS A 115 5.10 8.44 7.65
C HIS A 115 5.43 9.93 7.63
N ARG A 116 6.13 10.43 8.65
CA ARG A 116 6.53 11.85 8.72
C ARG A 116 7.46 12.23 7.58
N LYS A 117 8.49 11.41 7.31
CA LYS A 117 9.47 11.65 6.23
C LYS A 117 8.79 11.72 4.86
N ILE A 118 7.81 10.85 4.60
CA ILE A 118 7.02 10.89 3.35
C ILE A 118 6.08 12.10 3.32
N GLY A 119 5.36 12.38 4.40
CA GLY A 119 4.40 13.49 4.50
C GLY A 119 5.05 14.86 4.31
N HIS A 120 6.27 15.06 4.80
CA HIS A 120 7.06 16.27 4.53
C HIS A 120 7.54 16.37 3.07
N SER A 121 7.65 15.24 2.36
CA SER A 121 8.02 15.15 0.95
C SER A 121 6.81 15.24 0.00
N VAL A 122 5.68 15.81 0.43
CA VAL A 122 4.60 16.14 -0.51
C VAL A 122 5.02 17.40 -1.27
N VAL A 123 5.53 17.20 -2.49
CA VAL A 123 5.72 18.27 -3.47
C VAL A 123 4.37 18.93 -3.71
N LYS A 124 4.18 20.13 -3.18
CA LYS A 124 2.98 20.94 -3.45
C LYS A 124 2.95 21.18 -4.96
N LYS A 125 1.95 20.63 -5.66
CA LYS A 125 1.70 21.01 -7.05
C LYS A 125 1.43 22.51 -7.08
N GLU A 126 2.13 23.23 -7.95
CA GLU A 126 1.90 24.66 -8.12
C GLU A 126 0.43 24.89 -8.48
N PRO A 127 -0.23 25.88 -7.84
CA PRO A 127 -1.61 26.20 -8.15
C PRO A 127 -1.74 26.61 -9.62
N ILE A 128 -2.79 26.16 -10.28
CA ILE A 128 -3.14 26.66 -11.62
C ILE A 128 -3.46 28.15 -11.44
N THR A 129 -2.59 29.02 -11.96
CA THR A 129 -2.78 30.47 -11.89
C THR A 129 -3.68 30.95 -13.04
N PRO A 130 -4.36 32.10 -12.90
CA PRO A 130 -5.14 32.72 -13.98
C PRO A 130 -4.33 32.91 -15.27
N HIS A 131 -3.01 33.13 -15.16
CA HIS A 131 -2.11 33.25 -16.31
C HIS A 131 -1.99 31.94 -17.10
N ILE A 132 -1.90 30.80 -16.42
CA ILE A 132 -1.86 29.47 -17.06
C ILE A 132 -3.17 29.20 -17.80
N LEU A 133 -4.32 29.57 -17.21
CA LEU A 133 -5.63 29.45 -17.85
C LEU A 133 -5.74 30.35 -19.09
N LYS A 134 -5.25 31.59 -19.00
CA LYS A 134 -5.20 32.49 -20.16
C LYS A 134 -4.40 31.89 -21.30
N ASN A 135 -3.25 31.28 -21.01
CA ASN A 135 -2.44 30.59 -22.03
C ASN A 135 -3.16 29.39 -22.65
N ILE A 136 -3.90 28.61 -21.86
CA ILE A 136 -4.72 27.50 -22.38
C ILE A 136 -5.79 28.03 -23.32
N VAL A 137 -6.52 29.08 -22.93
CA VAL A 137 -7.57 29.69 -23.76
C VAL A 137 -6.99 30.28 -25.04
N CYS A 138 -5.90 31.05 -24.97
CA CYS A 138 -5.26 31.62 -26.15
C CYS A 138 -4.77 30.54 -27.13
N LYS A 139 -4.35 29.38 -26.64
CA LYS A 139 -3.82 28.29 -27.46
C LYS A 139 -4.92 27.38 -28.05
N TYR A 140 -6.00 27.14 -27.31
CA TYR A 140 -7.00 26.12 -27.65
C TYR A 140 -8.42 26.67 -27.93
N ALA A 141 -8.62 27.98 -27.79
CA ALA A 141 -9.89 28.66 -28.11
C ALA A 141 -9.67 29.86 -29.06
N ASN A 142 -8.86 29.66 -30.11
CA ASN A 142 -8.69 30.63 -31.19
C ASN A 142 -9.55 30.26 -32.41
N ASN A 143 -9.69 31.19 -33.36
CA ASN A 143 -10.54 31.02 -34.56
C ASN A 143 -10.05 29.93 -35.53
N THR A 144 -8.89 29.32 -35.26
CA THR A 144 -8.31 28.22 -36.05
C THR A 144 -8.40 26.86 -35.35
N CYS A 145 -8.91 26.80 -34.12
CA CYS A 145 -9.01 25.58 -33.31
C CYS A 145 -10.23 24.72 -33.68
N ASN A 146 -10.09 23.41 -33.51
CA ASN A 146 -11.20 22.48 -33.71
C ASN A 146 -12.10 22.44 -32.45
N LEU A 147 -13.34 21.98 -32.60
CA LEU A 147 -14.33 21.84 -31.52
C LEU A 147 -13.80 21.04 -30.31
N LYS A 148 -12.90 20.08 -30.55
CA LYS A 148 -12.25 19.29 -29.48
C LYS A 148 -11.33 20.13 -28.60
N ASP A 149 -10.57 21.05 -29.20
CA ASP A 149 -9.62 21.93 -28.50
C ASP A 149 -10.37 22.93 -27.62
N VAL A 150 -11.43 23.53 -28.18
CA VAL A 150 -12.31 24.46 -27.45
C VAL A 150 -12.98 23.75 -26.26
N ARG A 151 -13.40 22.49 -26.44
CA ARG A 151 -13.98 21.69 -25.36
C ARG A 151 -13.00 21.48 -24.21
N ILE A 152 -11.73 21.18 -24.51
CA ILE A 152 -10.69 21.01 -23.49
C ILE A 152 -10.47 22.32 -22.72
N ALA A 153 -10.39 23.45 -23.42
CA ALA A 153 -10.26 24.77 -22.80
C ALA A 153 -11.44 25.09 -21.86
N CYS A 154 -12.68 24.82 -22.29
CA CYS A 154 -13.88 24.99 -21.48
C CYS A 154 -13.88 24.08 -20.23
N MET A 155 -13.47 22.81 -20.37
CA MET A 155 -13.36 21.89 -19.23
C MET A 155 -12.34 22.40 -18.19
N CYS A 156 -11.19 22.91 -18.64
CA CYS A 156 -10.19 23.51 -17.75
C CYS A 156 -10.73 24.75 -17.01
N LEU A 157 -11.44 25.63 -17.71
CA LEU A 157 -12.05 26.83 -17.12
C LEU A 157 -13.14 26.49 -16.10
N LEU A 158 -14.04 25.57 -16.45
CA LEU A 158 -15.12 25.13 -15.57
C LEU A 158 -14.59 24.46 -14.30
N ALA A 159 -13.55 23.65 -14.42
CA ALA A 159 -12.96 23.00 -13.27
C ALA A 159 -12.16 23.98 -12.39
N TYR A 160 -11.53 25.00 -12.96
CA TYR A 160 -10.94 26.10 -12.19
C TYR A 160 -12.01 26.92 -11.45
N ALA A 161 -13.07 27.33 -12.14
CA ALA A 161 -14.17 28.11 -11.56
C ALA A 161 -14.97 27.33 -10.50
N GLY A 162 -15.11 26.01 -10.70
CA GLY A 162 -15.84 25.12 -9.79
C GLY A 162 -15.01 24.52 -8.65
N PHE A 163 -13.74 24.89 -8.49
CA PHE A 163 -12.79 24.24 -7.56
C PHE A 163 -12.71 22.70 -7.71
N PHE A 164 -13.12 22.16 -8.86
CA PHE A 164 -13.00 20.74 -9.13
C PHE A 164 -11.51 20.45 -9.36
N LYS A 165 -10.90 19.72 -8.42
CA LYS A 165 -9.55 19.18 -8.60
C LYS A 165 -9.56 18.30 -9.85
N ILE A 166 -9.11 18.85 -10.98
CA ILE A 166 -9.18 18.18 -12.28
C ILE A 166 -8.58 16.79 -12.16
N LEU A 167 -9.43 15.84 -12.54
CA LEU A 167 -9.35 14.40 -12.40
C LEU A 167 -8.08 13.84 -13.08
N ARG A 168 -7.44 12.89 -12.40
CA ARG A 168 -6.55 11.91 -13.05
C ARG A 168 -7.38 11.16 -14.09
N VAL A 169 -7.02 11.26 -15.36
CA VAL A 169 -7.40 10.27 -16.36
C VAL A 169 -6.37 9.15 -16.29
N SER A 170 -6.88 7.92 -16.17
CA SER A 170 -6.18 6.65 -16.05
C SER A 170 -5.38 6.28 -17.30
#